data_AF-A0A958JU77-F1
#
_entry.id   AF-A0A958JU77-F1
#
_cell.length_a   1.000
_cell.length_b   1.000
_cell.length_c   1.000
_cell.angle_alpha   90.00
_cell.angle_beta   90.00
_cell.angle_gamma   90.00
#
_symmetry.space_group_name_H-M   'P 1'
#
loop_
_entity.id
_entity.type
_entity.pdbx_description
1 polymer ?
#
loop_
_entity_poly.entity_id
_entity_poly.type
_entity_poly.pdbx_seq_one_letter_code
_entity_poly.pdbx_strand_id
1 'polypeptide(L)'
;NVIGKSFRYTDLSYSDVEELPDPLPPFDPSGLVPVSLLSDGKVRAGVTFGNPESGITKTTRAGVPAAILTDAAGNPRFPTRGGTPLAGGIELTATEVDALLDSVIFTANRTRAQIRNPRNTPAQVSIWIVDTEGVVLGQVRTGDGPVFGLDVALQKARTATFFSSVDAGDRLDDVRARNAVGDFDDYVGQVRAFLGDEALRGFHAFADRSGGNLSRPFFPDGINDKSNGPLSHPFPGSSAAVPGVRTWSPFNTGLQLDLVFQRLVQPLGIPVSPPTAVPDSCTDSSVLGSRLRNGIQIFPGSVPLYRNGTLIGGVGISGDGVDQDDLICFYGVSRKGLDAIGRTDVGDPVLGFNAPPEIRADNIVGPIDNTRLRFVNCPESPFLGSSEQQVCGGL
;
A
#
# COMPACT_ATOMS: atom_id res chain seq x y z
N ASN A 1 6.38 26.28 -8.17
CA ASN A 1 7.28 27.35 -8.65
C ASN A 1 8.72 26.99 -8.37
N VAL A 2 9.29 26.15 -9.23
CA VAL A 2 10.73 26.20 -9.55
C VAL A 2 10.77 27.05 -10.82
N ILE A 3 11.28 28.28 -10.72
CA ILE A 3 11.53 29.18 -11.86
C ILE A 3 10.40 29.21 -12.90
N GLY A 4 9.24 29.80 -12.56
CA GLY A 4 8.29 30.38 -13.53
C GLY A 4 7.71 29.49 -14.65
N LYS A 5 8.02 28.19 -14.69
CA LYS A 5 7.41 27.24 -15.62
C LYS A 5 6.36 26.45 -14.85
N SER A 6 5.09 26.65 -15.17
CA SER A 6 4.10 25.61 -14.87
C SER A 6 4.50 24.42 -15.72
N PHE A 7 4.85 23.31 -15.07
CA PHE A 7 4.92 22.05 -15.79
C PHE A 7 3.51 21.79 -16.32
N ARG A 8 3.35 21.83 -17.64
CA ARG A 8 2.12 21.44 -18.29
C ARG A 8 1.99 19.93 -18.06
N TYR A 9 0.90 19.51 -17.42
CA TYR A 9 0.59 18.09 -17.24
C TYR A 9 0.36 17.40 -18.58
N THR A 10 -0.11 18.17 -19.57
CA THR A 10 -0.30 17.79 -20.96
C THR A 10 -0.08 19.02 -21.84
N ASP A 11 0.42 18.83 -23.06
CA ASP A 11 0.49 19.89 -24.07
C ASP A 11 -0.90 20.24 -24.64
N LEU A 12 -1.94 19.48 -24.27
CA LEU A 12 -3.33 19.77 -24.59
C LEU A 12 -3.87 20.93 -23.75
N SER A 13 -4.39 21.94 -24.44
CA SER A 13 -5.24 22.99 -23.91
C SER A 13 -6.72 22.57 -24.00
N TYR A 14 -7.62 23.29 -23.32
CA TYR A 14 -9.06 23.06 -23.48
C TYR A 14 -9.53 23.21 -24.93
N SER A 15 -8.89 24.08 -25.73
CA SER A 15 -9.16 24.21 -27.16
C SER A 15 -8.66 23.04 -28.00
N ASP A 16 -7.80 22.18 -27.45
CA ASP A 16 -7.32 20.95 -28.11
C ASP A 16 -8.23 19.74 -27.79
N VAL A 17 -9.22 19.91 -26.90
CA VAL A 17 -10.21 18.88 -26.58
C VAL A 17 -11.45 19.15 -27.42
N GLU A 18 -11.91 18.14 -28.18
CA GLU A 18 -13.15 18.22 -28.95
C GLU A 18 -14.34 18.51 -28.00
N GLU A 19 -15.12 19.54 -28.32
CA GLU A 19 -16.36 19.82 -27.60
C GLU A 19 -17.35 18.69 -27.86
N LEU A 20 -17.73 17.98 -26.80
CA LEU A 20 -18.78 16.98 -26.87
C LEU A 20 -20.16 17.68 -26.92
N PRO A 21 -21.10 17.22 -27.76
CA PRO A 21 -22.46 17.74 -27.77
C PRO A 21 -23.15 17.51 -26.42
N ASP A 22 -23.94 18.49 -25.97
CA ASP A 22 -24.81 18.40 -24.79
C ASP A 22 -26.29 18.59 -25.22
N PRO A 23 -27.14 17.55 -25.15
CA PRO A 23 -26.86 16.23 -24.60
C PRO A 23 -25.99 15.37 -25.52
N LEU A 24 -25.22 14.46 -24.90
CA LEU A 24 -24.48 13.42 -25.63
C LEU A 24 -25.43 12.58 -26.50
N PRO A 25 -25.01 12.16 -27.72
CA PRO A 25 -25.80 11.25 -28.52
C PRO A 25 -26.05 9.93 -27.77
N PRO A 26 -27.20 9.27 -27.99
CA PRO A 26 -27.47 7.96 -27.39
C PRO A 26 -26.36 6.97 -27.70
N PHE A 27 -25.86 6.30 -26.67
CA PHE A 27 -24.87 5.24 -26.83
C PHE A 27 -25.50 4.04 -27.56
N ASP A 28 -24.87 3.55 -28.62
CA ASP A 28 -25.29 2.34 -29.32
C ASP A 28 -24.70 1.09 -28.64
N PRO A 29 -25.50 0.28 -27.93
CA PRO A 29 -25.00 -0.91 -27.26
C PRO A 29 -24.68 -2.06 -28.21
N SER A 30 -25.03 -1.97 -29.50
CA SER A 30 -24.79 -3.05 -30.47
C SER A 30 -23.31 -3.36 -30.70
N GLY A 31 -22.43 -2.37 -30.47
CA GLY A 31 -20.98 -2.51 -30.59
C GLY A 31 -20.29 -3.13 -29.36
N LEU A 32 -21.02 -3.42 -28.28
CA LEU A 32 -20.42 -3.99 -27.07
C LEU A 32 -20.09 -5.47 -27.24
N VAL A 33 -18.85 -5.84 -26.90
CA VAL A 33 -18.39 -7.23 -26.91
C VAL A 33 -18.39 -7.76 -25.48
N PRO A 34 -19.10 -8.87 -25.18
CA PRO A 34 -19.03 -9.50 -23.88
C PRO A 34 -17.62 -10.07 -23.66
N VAL A 35 -17.10 -9.87 -22.45
CA VAL A 35 -15.81 -10.44 -22.02
C VAL A 35 -16.14 -11.50 -20.99
N SER A 36 -15.96 -12.78 -21.36
CA SER A 36 -16.30 -13.91 -20.50
C SER A 36 -15.77 -13.69 -19.08
N LEU A 37 -16.63 -13.93 -18.08
CA LEU A 37 -16.38 -13.74 -16.64
C LEU A 37 -16.20 -12.29 -16.15
N LEU A 38 -16.05 -11.28 -17.03
CA LEU A 38 -15.80 -9.88 -16.65
C LEU A 38 -16.94 -8.93 -17.02
N SER A 39 -17.56 -9.09 -18.19
CA SER A 39 -18.62 -8.22 -18.68
C SER A 39 -19.61 -8.99 -19.55
N ASP A 40 -20.90 -8.77 -19.34
CA ASP A 40 -21.97 -9.31 -20.16
C ASP A 40 -22.29 -8.46 -21.40
N GLY A 41 -21.45 -7.45 -21.70
CA GLY A 41 -21.61 -6.59 -22.86
C GLY A 41 -22.84 -5.68 -22.77
N LYS A 42 -23.34 -5.41 -21.57
CA LYS A 42 -24.51 -4.56 -21.34
C LYS A 42 -24.13 -3.25 -20.68
N VAL A 43 -24.78 -2.18 -21.10
CA VAL A 43 -24.71 -0.88 -20.44
C VAL A 43 -25.32 -0.98 -19.05
N ARG A 44 -24.60 -0.47 -18.05
CA ARG A 44 -25.07 -0.36 -16.66
C ARG A 44 -25.24 1.11 -16.32
N ALA A 45 -26.34 1.45 -15.66
CA ALA A 45 -26.52 2.79 -15.13
C ALA A 45 -25.42 3.11 -14.11
N GLY A 46 -24.87 4.32 -14.20
CA GLY A 46 -23.95 4.83 -13.20
C GLY A 46 -24.67 5.06 -11.86
N VAL A 47 -23.91 5.05 -10.78
CA VAL A 47 -24.38 5.38 -9.43
C VAL A 47 -23.69 6.65 -8.95
N THR A 48 -24.41 7.46 -8.17
CA THR A 48 -23.84 8.70 -7.61
C THR A 48 -22.81 8.36 -6.54
N PHE A 49 -21.58 8.86 -6.71
CA PHE A 49 -20.50 8.63 -5.75
C PHE A 49 -20.82 9.21 -4.36
N GLY A 50 -20.52 8.44 -3.30
CA GLY A 50 -20.63 8.86 -1.90
C GLY A 50 -21.97 8.53 -1.24
N ASN A 51 -22.79 7.67 -1.86
CA ASN A 51 -23.95 7.02 -1.27
C ASN A 51 -23.73 5.49 -1.12
N PRO A 52 -24.57 4.77 -0.35
CA PRO A 52 -24.46 3.32 -0.20
C PRO A 52 -24.46 2.54 -1.52
N GLU A 53 -25.17 3.02 -2.55
CA GLU A 53 -25.24 2.37 -3.88
C GLU A 53 -23.88 2.40 -4.60
N SER A 54 -23.07 3.43 -4.37
CA SER A 54 -21.68 3.51 -4.81
C SER A 54 -20.71 2.67 -3.98
N GLY A 55 -21.20 2.01 -2.93
CA GLY A 55 -20.40 1.25 -1.97
C GLY A 55 -19.59 2.12 -1.00
N ILE A 56 -19.79 3.43 -1.00
CA ILE A 56 -19.08 4.39 -0.14
C ILE A 56 -20.10 5.30 0.54
N THR A 57 -20.13 5.30 1.86
CA THR A 57 -21.03 6.16 2.64
C THR A 57 -20.24 7.18 3.44
N LYS A 58 -20.66 8.45 3.37
CA LYS A 58 -20.07 9.54 4.17
C LYS A 58 -20.36 9.33 5.65
N THR A 59 -19.38 9.67 6.48
CA THR A 59 -19.46 9.60 7.94
C THR A 59 -18.60 10.69 8.57
N THR A 60 -18.49 10.70 9.89
CA THR A 60 -17.54 11.52 10.64
C THR A 60 -16.79 10.61 11.60
N ARG A 61 -15.46 10.75 11.66
CA ARG A 61 -14.61 9.98 12.57
C ARG A 61 -13.59 10.91 13.23
N ALA A 62 -13.46 10.86 14.56
CA ALA A 62 -12.62 11.77 15.33
C ALA A 62 -12.86 13.27 14.99
N GLY A 63 -14.11 13.66 14.72
CA GLY A 63 -14.46 15.04 14.29
C GLY A 63 -14.02 15.41 12.86
N VAL A 64 -13.49 14.46 12.09
CA VAL A 64 -13.06 14.65 10.70
C VAL A 64 -14.13 14.12 9.74
N PRO A 65 -14.53 14.90 8.71
CA PRO A 65 -15.36 14.40 7.62
C PRO A 65 -14.69 13.22 6.91
N ALA A 66 -15.38 12.08 6.90
CA ALA A 66 -14.83 10.80 6.47
C ALA A 66 -15.82 10.05 5.56
N ALA A 67 -15.40 8.89 5.08
CA ALA A 67 -16.27 7.91 4.47
C ALA A 67 -15.78 6.49 4.78
N ILE A 68 -16.69 5.53 4.66
CA ILE A 68 -16.44 4.10 4.85
C ILE A 68 -16.97 3.32 3.66
N LEU A 69 -16.41 2.14 3.43
CA LEU A 69 -17.00 1.18 2.52
C LEU A 69 -18.25 0.55 3.15
N THR A 70 -19.34 0.49 2.39
CA THR A 70 -20.62 -0.06 2.83
C THR A 70 -21.15 -1.14 1.90
N ASP A 71 -21.98 -2.03 2.44
CA ASP A 71 -22.80 -2.92 1.63
C ASP A 71 -24.03 -2.20 1.05
N ALA A 72 -24.84 -2.92 0.28
CA ALA A 72 -26.07 -2.39 -0.33
C ALA A 72 -27.15 -2.01 0.69
N ALA A 73 -27.06 -2.50 1.93
CA ALA A 73 -27.95 -2.13 3.04
C ALA A 73 -27.42 -0.93 3.84
N GLY A 74 -26.26 -0.38 3.47
CA GLY A 74 -25.62 0.74 4.15
C GLY A 74 -24.80 0.36 5.39
N ASN A 75 -24.61 -0.92 5.67
CA ASN A 75 -23.78 -1.35 6.80
C ASN A 75 -22.29 -1.22 6.44
N PRO A 76 -21.40 -0.91 7.41
CA PRO A 76 -19.96 -0.95 7.19
C PRO A 76 -19.52 -2.33 6.67
N ARG A 77 -18.82 -2.36 5.53
CA ARG A 77 -18.30 -3.59 4.93
C ARG A 77 -17.15 -4.18 5.74
N PHE A 78 -16.41 -3.33 6.44
CA PHE A 78 -15.26 -3.69 7.27
C PHE A 78 -15.40 -3.02 8.65
N PRO A 79 -16.35 -3.49 9.48
CA PRO A 79 -16.51 -2.96 10.82
C PRO A 79 -15.26 -3.25 11.66
N THR A 80 -14.96 -2.35 12.60
CA THR A 80 -13.84 -2.52 13.53
C THR A 80 -13.97 -3.83 14.30
N ARG A 81 -12.88 -4.60 14.39
CA ARG A 81 -12.80 -5.86 15.14
C ARG A 81 -11.39 -6.14 15.68
N GLY A 82 -11.30 -7.08 16.62
CA GLY A 82 -10.01 -7.63 17.05
C GLY A 82 -9.38 -8.51 15.98
N GLY A 83 -8.06 -8.64 16.03
CA GLY A 83 -7.26 -9.48 15.15
C GLY A 83 -7.21 -10.94 15.57
N THR A 84 -6.50 -11.74 14.79
CA THR A 84 -6.21 -13.14 15.14
C THR A 84 -5.28 -13.19 16.36
N PRO A 85 -5.63 -13.90 17.46
CA PRO A 85 -4.77 -14.02 18.62
C PRO A 85 -3.47 -14.75 18.31
N LEU A 86 -2.34 -14.15 18.68
CA LEU A 86 -1.03 -14.80 18.67
C LEU A 86 -0.83 -15.66 19.93
N ALA A 87 0.28 -16.40 19.96
CA ALA A 87 0.70 -17.13 21.16
C ALA A 87 0.71 -16.20 22.40
N GLY A 88 0.14 -16.67 23.51
CA GLY A 88 -0.03 -15.85 24.71
C GLY A 88 -1.21 -14.87 24.67
N GLY A 89 -2.06 -14.92 23.64
CA GLY A 89 -3.26 -14.08 23.51
C GLY A 89 -2.98 -12.64 23.07
N ILE A 90 -1.80 -12.38 22.52
CA ILE A 90 -1.42 -11.04 22.03
C ILE A 90 -2.16 -10.78 20.72
N GLU A 91 -2.95 -9.72 20.65
CA GLU A 91 -3.66 -9.29 19.42
C GLU A 91 -3.88 -7.78 19.38
N LEU A 92 -4.15 -7.21 18.20
CA LEU A 92 -4.82 -5.91 18.13
C LEU A 92 -6.28 -6.09 18.57
N THR A 93 -6.71 -5.43 19.63
CA THR A 93 -8.11 -5.47 20.07
C THR A 93 -8.97 -4.51 19.25
N ALA A 94 -10.28 -4.72 19.21
CA ALA A 94 -11.20 -3.82 18.49
C ALA A 94 -11.08 -2.36 18.97
N THR A 95 -10.91 -2.15 20.28
CA THR A 95 -10.73 -0.82 20.88
C THR A 95 -9.47 -0.13 20.37
N GLU A 96 -8.37 -0.88 20.22
CA GLU A 96 -7.10 -0.35 19.71
C GLU A 96 -7.17 -0.05 18.22
N VAL A 97 -7.85 -0.90 17.45
CA VAL A 97 -8.10 -0.66 16.02
C VAL A 97 -8.91 0.63 15.84
N ASP A 98 -9.91 0.87 16.69
CA ASP A 98 -10.67 2.13 16.65
C ASP A 98 -9.79 3.35 16.97
N ALA A 99 -8.94 3.24 18.01
CA ALA A 99 -8.03 4.31 18.40
C ALA A 99 -6.98 4.61 17.31
N LEU A 100 -6.47 3.57 16.64
CA LEU A 100 -5.56 3.71 15.50
C LEU A 100 -6.23 4.43 14.32
N LEU A 101 -7.45 4.03 13.93
CA LEU A 101 -8.18 4.70 12.85
C LEU A 101 -8.46 6.18 13.18
N ASP A 102 -8.82 6.50 14.43
CA ASP A 102 -9.04 7.86 14.90
C ASP A 102 -7.77 8.71 14.83
N SER A 103 -6.66 8.18 15.35
CA SER A 103 -5.37 8.88 15.35
C SER A 103 -4.85 9.13 13.93
N VAL A 104 -4.94 8.13 13.06
CA VAL A 104 -4.44 8.21 11.69
C VAL A 104 -5.29 9.16 10.85
N ILE A 105 -6.63 9.10 10.93
CA ILE A 105 -7.48 10.04 10.16
C ILE A 105 -7.37 11.47 10.68
N PHE A 106 -7.20 11.66 11.98
CA PHE A 106 -6.92 12.98 12.55
C PHE A 106 -5.58 13.53 12.07
N THR A 107 -4.55 12.67 11.98
CA THR A 107 -3.25 13.03 11.42
C THR A 107 -3.35 13.40 9.95
N ALA A 108 -4.13 12.67 9.15
CA ALA A 108 -4.41 13.02 7.76
C ALA A 108 -5.06 14.41 7.64
N ASN A 109 -6.06 14.70 8.48
CA ASN A 109 -6.74 16.00 8.48
C ASN A 109 -5.83 17.18 8.86
N ARG A 110 -4.78 16.93 9.65
CA ARG A 110 -3.78 17.94 10.01
C ARG A 110 -2.65 18.05 8.98
N THR A 111 -2.42 17.01 8.20
CA THR A 111 -1.32 16.95 7.23
C THR A 111 -1.63 17.82 6.03
N ARG A 112 -0.67 18.66 5.64
CA ARG A 112 -0.71 19.47 4.43
C ARG A 112 -0.58 18.56 3.22
N ALA A 113 -1.59 18.57 2.36
CA ALA A 113 -1.55 17.89 1.07
C ALA A 113 -0.46 18.44 0.15
N GLN A 114 0.17 17.56 -0.61
CA GLN A 114 1.22 17.91 -1.57
C GLN A 114 0.74 17.88 -3.02
N ILE A 115 -0.28 17.04 -3.31
CA ILE A 115 -0.78 16.85 -4.68
C ILE A 115 -2.12 17.58 -4.94
N ARG A 116 -2.52 18.51 -4.07
CA ARG A 116 -3.83 19.17 -4.13
C ARG A 116 -3.76 20.66 -4.47
N ASN A 117 -4.77 21.12 -5.21
CA ASN A 117 -5.05 22.52 -5.50
C ASN A 117 -6.52 22.82 -5.14
N PRO A 118 -6.84 23.80 -4.26
CA PRO A 118 -5.93 24.76 -3.63
C PRO A 118 -4.91 24.11 -2.70
N ARG A 119 -3.69 24.67 -2.71
CA ARG A 119 -2.63 24.34 -1.74
C ARG A 119 -3.10 24.69 -0.33
N ASN A 120 -2.42 24.16 0.69
CA ASN A 120 -2.77 24.37 2.10
C ASN A 120 -4.15 23.80 2.48
N THR A 121 -4.47 22.64 1.91
CA THR A 121 -5.64 21.82 2.26
C THR A 121 -5.19 20.51 2.92
N PRO A 122 -6.07 19.83 3.68
CA PRO A 122 -5.77 18.54 4.29
C PRO A 122 -5.46 17.45 3.26
N ALA A 123 -4.53 16.56 3.58
CA ALA A 123 -4.29 15.34 2.83
C ALA A 123 -5.57 14.50 2.75
N GLN A 124 -5.75 13.81 1.62
CA GLN A 124 -6.92 12.98 1.37
C GLN A 124 -6.50 11.55 1.07
N VAL A 125 -6.83 10.61 1.96
CA VAL A 125 -6.25 9.25 1.96
C VAL A 125 -7.29 8.19 2.31
N SER A 126 -7.02 6.97 1.90
CA SER A 126 -7.64 5.74 2.41
C SER A 126 -6.72 5.08 3.43
N ILE A 127 -7.32 4.50 4.48
CA ILE A 127 -6.64 3.97 5.65
C ILE A 127 -7.16 2.55 5.92
N TRP A 128 -6.24 1.60 6.08
CA TRP A 128 -6.55 0.22 6.45
C TRP A 128 -5.66 -0.26 7.58
N ILE A 129 -6.24 -1.10 8.44
CA ILE A 129 -5.53 -1.84 9.48
C ILE A 129 -5.78 -3.33 9.25
N VAL A 130 -4.71 -4.12 9.32
CA VAL A 130 -4.74 -5.59 9.19
C VAL A 130 -4.03 -6.24 10.37
N ASP A 131 -4.39 -7.48 10.69
CA ASP A 131 -3.60 -8.34 11.58
C ASP A 131 -2.42 -9.00 10.85
N THR A 132 -1.67 -9.85 11.56
CA THR A 132 -0.52 -10.60 11.03
C THR A 132 -0.86 -11.56 9.88
N GLU A 133 -2.12 -11.99 9.79
CA GLU A 133 -2.66 -12.85 8.73
C GLU A 133 -3.20 -12.04 7.53
N GLY A 134 -3.03 -10.72 7.54
CA GLY A 134 -3.51 -9.82 6.50
C GLY A 134 -5.04 -9.69 6.47
N VAL A 135 -5.69 -10.12 7.54
CA VAL A 135 -7.14 -10.00 7.73
C VAL A 135 -7.44 -8.55 8.12
N VAL A 136 -8.39 -7.94 7.40
CA VAL A 136 -8.81 -6.56 7.70
C VAL A 136 -9.44 -6.48 9.09
N LEU A 137 -8.98 -5.51 9.88
CA LEU A 137 -9.52 -5.20 11.20
C LEU A 137 -10.37 -3.93 11.20
N GLY A 138 -10.10 -3.01 10.29
CA GLY A 138 -10.87 -1.76 10.16
C GLY A 138 -10.45 -0.94 8.94
N GLN A 139 -11.36 -0.08 8.49
CA GLN A 139 -11.18 0.76 7.32
C GLN A 139 -11.84 2.12 7.52
N VAL A 140 -11.15 3.18 7.11
CA VAL A 140 -11.75 4.50 6.96
C VAL A 140 -11.04 5.25 5.83
N ARG A 141 -11.68 6.25 5.25
CA ARG A 141 -11.04 7.18 4.32
C ARG A 141 -11.50 8.60 4.59
N THR A 142 -10.70 9.57 4.20
CA THR A 142 -11.15 10.95 4.13
C THR A 142 -12.19 11.10 3.00
N GLY A 143 -13.03 12.14 3.09
CA GLY A 143 -14.16 12.33 2.17
C GLY A 143 -13.76 12.36 0.69
N ASP A 144 -12.63 13.00 0.37
CA ASP A 144 -12.16 13.23 -1.01
C ASP A 144 -10.88 12.44 -1.34
N GLY A 145 -10.65 11.32 -0.65
CA GLY A 145 -9.55 10.40 -0.97
C GLY A 145 -9.67 9.83 -2.40
N PRO A 146 -8.58 9.70 -3.18
CA PRO A 146 -8.63 9.03 -4.46
C PRO A 146 -9.14 7.58 -4.32
N VAL A 147 -10.00 7.14 -5.25
CA VAL A 147 -10.63 5.82 -5.19
C VAL A 147 -9.59 4.69 -5.26
N PHE A 148 -8.53 4.86 -6.06
CA PHE A 148 -7.43 3.88 -6.14
C PHE A 148 -6.78 3.61 -4.77
N GLY A 149 -6.81 4.60 -3.87
CA GLY A 149 -6.22 4.49 -2.54
C GLY A 149 -6.86 3.39 -1.70
N LEU A 150 -8.11 2.99 -2.00
CA LEU A 150 -8.80 1.91 -1.29
C LEU A 150 -8.04 0.58 -1.41
N ASP A 151 -7.70 0.16 -2.63
CA ASP A 151 -7.01 -1.11 -2.83
C ASP A 151 -5.51 -0.99 -2.51
N VAL A 152 -4.90 0.13 -2.90
CA VAL A 152 -3.47 0.38 -2.68
C VAL A 152 -3.14 0.41 -1.19
N ALA A 153 -3.89 1.15 -0.37
CA ALA A 153 -3.61 1.24 1.07
C ALA A 153 -3.74 -0.12 1.77
N LEU A 154 -4.67 -0.97 1.35
CA LEU A 154 -4.80 -2.32 1.88
C LEU A 154 -3.61 -3.20 1.46
N GLN A 155 -3.16 -3.12 0.21
CA GLN A 155 -1.95 -3.82 -0.25
C GLN A 155 -0.71 -3.35 0.51
N LYS A 156 -0.57 -2.04 0.77
CA LYS A 156 0.54 -1.49 1.56
C LYS A 156 0.55 -2.04 2.99
N ALA A 157 -0.61 -2.05 3.66
CA ALA A 157 -0.73 -2.57 5.04
C ALA A 157 -0.28 -4.04 5.12
N ARG A 158 -0.74 -4.83 4.15
CA ARG A 158 -0.39 -6.24 3.97
C ARG A 158 1.10 -6.45 3.67
N THR A 159 1.66 -5.61 2.82
CA THR A 159 3.08 -5.70 2.42
C THR A 159 4.00 -5.49 3.62
N ALA A 160 3.86 -4.37 4.33
CA ALA A 160 4.67 -4.10 5.53
C ALA A 160 4.54 -5.19 6.60
N THR A 161 3.32 -5.70 6.81
CA THR A 161 3.07 -6.81 7.76
C THR A 161 3.75 -8.10 7.29
N PHE A 162 3.60 -8.47 6.03
CA PHE A 162 4.14 -9.70 5.48
C PHE A 162 5.67 -9.71 5.52
N PHE A 163 6.34 -8.67 5.01
CA PHE A 163 7.81 -8.63 4.96
C PHE A 163 8.45 -8.57 6.35
N SER A 164 7.70 -8.15 7.38
CA SER A 164 8.16 -8.12 8.78
C SER A 164 7.93 -9.44 9.53
N SER A 165 7.26 -10.42 8.91
CA SER A 165 6.88 -11.67 9.58
C SER A 165 8.02 -12.69 9.65
N VAL A 166 7.88 -13.65 10.57
CA VAL A 166 8.88 -14.69 10.82
C VAL A 166 9.01 -15.71 9.69
N ASP A 167 7.96 -15.89 8.88
CA ASP A 167 7.86 -16.91 7.82
C ASP A 167 7.81 -16.31 6.41
N ALA A 168 8.08 -15.00 6.25
CA ALA A 168 7.99 -14.30 4.95
C ALA A 168 8.80 -15.00 3.85
N GLY A 169 10.05 -15.34 4.14
CA GLY A 169 10.93 -16.03 3.19
C GLY A 169 10.36 -17.39 2.78
N ASP A 170 10.00 -18.21 3.77
CA ASP A 170 9.46 -19.56 3.54
C ASP A 170 8.19 -19.52 2.68
N ARG A 171 7.29 -18.55 2.93
CA ARG A 171 6.08 -18.37 2.13
C ARG A 171 6.35 -17.92 0.70
N LEU A 172 7.36 -17.07 0.47
CA LEU A 172 7.74 -16.67 -0.88
C LEU A 172 8.36 -17.85 -1.64
N ASP A 173 9.19 -18.67 -0.99
CA ASP A 173 9.76 -19.89 -1.57
C ASP A 173 8.68 -20.91 -1.91
N ASP A 174 7.68 -21.09 -1.04
CA ASP A 174 6.52 -21.96 -1.29
C ASP A 174 5.72 -21.50 -2.52
N VAL A 175 5.44 -20.19 -2.65
CA VAL A 175 4.74 -19.63 -3.82
C VAL A 175 5.54 -19.87 -5.09
N ARG A 176 6.84 -19.59 -5.04
CA ARG A 176 7.76 -19.83 -6.16
C ARG A 176 7.75 -21.29 -6.59
N ALA A 177 7.85 -22.22 -5.65
CA ALA A 177 7.84 -23.66 -5.93
C ALA A 177 6.52 -24.15 -6.56
N ARG A 178 5.41 -23.45 -6.29
CA ARG A 178 4.08 -23.75 -6.85
C ARG A 178 3.76 -22.97 -8.13
N ASN A 179 4.64 -22.07 -8.57
CA ASN A 179 4.46 -21.31 -9.79
C ASN A 179 4.65 -22.23 -11.01
N ALA A 180 3.58 -22.39 -11.79
CA ALA A 180 3.50 -23.21 -12.99
C ALA A 180 3.30 -22.40 -14.28
N VAL A 181 3.07 -21.09 -14.18
CA VAL A 181 2.86 -20.18 -15.32
C VAL A 181 3.68 -18.91 -15.15
N GLY A 182 4.42 -18.55 -16.20
CA GLY A 182 5.38 -17.45 -16.14
C GLY A 182 6.62 -17.82 -15.32
N ASP A 183 7.58 -16.91 -15.29
CA ASP A 183 8.78 -17.08 -14.48
C ASP A 183 8.58 -16.54 -13.06
N PHE A 184 9.36 -17.06 -12.11
CA PHE A 184 9.43 -16.55 -10.75
C PHE A 184 10.87 -16.69 -10.22
N ASP A 185 11.57 -15.56 -10.07
CA ASP A 185 12.98 -15.56 -9.65
C ASP A 185 13.15 -15.89 -8.16
N ASP A 186 14.37 -16.29 -7.77
CA ASP A 186 14.72 -16.57 -6.36
C ASP A 186 14.91 -15.27 -5.57
N TYR A 187 13.81 -14.56 -5.30
CA TYR A 187 13.84 -13.28 -4.58
C TYR A 187 14.27 -13.43 -3.12
N VAL A 188 14.01 -14.57 -2.48
CA VAL A 188 14.42 -14.82 -1.09
C VAL A 188 15.94 -14.97 -1.01
N GLY A 189 16.53 -15.77 -1.89
CA GLY A 189 17.99 -15.88 -2.01
C GLY A 189 18.64 -14.55 -2.33
N GLN A 190 18.07 -13.77 -3.26
CA GLN A 190 18.57 -12.44 -3.61
C GLN A 190 18.52 -11.46 -2.44
N VAL A 191 17.42 -11.42 -1.68
CA VAL A 191 17.29 -10.53 -0.52
C VAL A 191 18.28 -10.93 0.58
N ARG A 192 18.45 -12.21 0.87
CA ARG A 192 19.40 -12.69 1.89
C ARG A 192 20.85 -12.43 1.49
N ALA A 193 21.19 -12.61 0.21
CA ALA A 193 22.51 -12.23 -0.30
C ALA A 193 22.76 -10.72 -0.20
N PHE A 194 21.70 -9.91 -0.30
CA PHE A 194 21.78 -8.46 -0.28
C PHE A 194 21.81 -7.88 1.15
N LEU A 195 20.97 -8.37 2.05
CA LEU A 195 20.75 -7.81 3.39
C LEU A 195 21.32 -8.67 4.53
N GLY A 196 21.79 -9.88 4.23
CA GLY A 196 22.18 -10.89 5.21
C GLY A 196 21.11 -11.95 5.46
N ASP A 197 21.54 -13.08 6.04
CA ASP A 197 20.73 -14.31 6.20
C ASP A 197 19.53 -14.17 7.16
N GLU A 198 19.49 -13.11 7.97
CA GLU A 198 18.38 -12.79 8.88
C GLU A 198 17.20 -12.14 8.17
N ALA A 199 17.39 -11.62 6.94
CA ALA A 199 16.32 -10.99 6.19
C ALA A 199 15.17 -11.97 5.89
N LEU A 200 13.93 -11.46 6.00
CA LEU A 200 12.67 -12.19 5.78
C LEU A 200 12.42 -13.34 6.78
N ARG A 201 12.99 -13.25 7.99
CA ARG A 201 12.82 -14.23 9.09
C ARG A 201 12.28 -13.59 10.38
N GLY A 202 11.71 -12.39 10.28
CA GLY A 202 11.09 -11.67 11.41
C GLY A 202 12.07 -10.98 12.37
N PHE A 203 13.36 -10.93 12.05
CA PHE A 203 14.35 -10.16 12.84
C PHE A 203 14.29 -8.66 12.60
N HIS A 204 13.71 -8.24 11.47
CA HIS A 204 13.63 -6.84 11.08
C HIS A 204 12.21 -6.42 10.71
N ALA A 205 11.84 -5.21 11.12
CA ALA A 205 10.62 -4.55 10.68
C ALA A 205 10.85 -3.84 9.35
N PHE A 206 10.03 -4.15 8.35
CA PHE A 206 10.03 -3.52 7.03
C PHE A 206 8.79 -2.66 6.83
N ALA A 207 9.02 -1.40 6.47
CA ALA A 207 8.00 -0.52 5.93
C ALA A 207 8.03 -0.55 4.38
N ASP A 208 6.96 -0.11 3.72
CA ASP A 208 6.93 -0.09 2.24
C ASP A 208 7.97 0.83 1.63
N ARG A 209 8.49 1.84 2.37
CA ARG A 209 9.63 2.62 1.88
C ARG A 209 10.90 1.77 1.76
N SER A 210 11.13 0.87 2.72
CA SER A 210 12.23 -0.08 2.68
C SER A 210 12.03 -1.09 1.54
N GLY A 211 10.82 -1.63 1.40
CA GLY A 211 10.46 -2.50 0.26
C GLY A 211 10.62 -1.79 -1.09
N GLY A 212 10.24 -0.52 -1.15
CA GLY A 212 10.41 0.34 -2.32
C GLY A 212 11.86 0.66 -2.64
N ASN A 213 12.78 0.65 -1.66
CA ASN A 213 14.21 0.70 -1.92
C ASN A 213 14.71 -0.61 -2.56
N LEU A 214 14.27 -1.76 -2.04
CA LEU A 214 14.65 -3.08 -2.55
C LEU A 214 14.05 -3.39 -3.93
N SER A 215 13.02 -2.66 -4.34
CA SER A 215 12.30 -2.85 -5.61
C SER A 215 12.73 -1.86 -6.70
N ARG A 216 13.86 -1.15 -6.52
CA ARG A 216 14.35 -0.19 -7.52
C ARG A 216 15.15 -0.87 -8.63
N PRO A 217 15.03 -0.39 -9.88
CA PRO A 217 15.91 -0.83 -10.97
C PRO A 217 17.36 -0.34 -10.80
N PHE A 218 17.59 0.65 -9.92
CA PHE A 218 18.91 1.13 -9.49
C PHE A 218 18.92 1.29 -7.97
N PHE A 219 19.91 0.72 -7.29
CA PHE A 219 20.11 0.90 -5.84
C PHE A 219 21.54 1.38 -5.53
N PRO A 220 21.70 2.50 -4.79
CA PRO A 220 20.65 3.38 -4.30
C PRO A 220 19.99 4.18 -5.45
N ASP A 221 18.78 4.67 -5.19
CA ASP A 221 18.00 5.44 -6.17
C ASP A 221 18.74 6.71 -6.62
N GLY A 222 18.55 7.11 -7.88
CA GLY A 222 19.14 8.33 -8.45
C GLY A 222 20.61 8.22 -8.91
N ILE A 223 21.21 7.03 -8.86
CA ILE A 223 22.54 6.76 -9.43
C ILE A 223 22.41 5.76 -10.59
N ASN A 224 22.54 6.25 -11.82
CA ASN A 224 22.50 5.41 -13.02
C ASN A 224 23.62 4.36 -13.00
N ASP A 225 23.37 3.24 -13.67
CA ASP A 225 24.31 2.11 -13.85
C ASP A 225 24.76 1.39 -12.56
N LYS A 226 24.04 1.61 -11.45
CA LYS A 226 24.11 0.73 -10.28
C LYS A 226 23.28 -0.53 -10.48
N SER A 227 23.59 -1.58 -9.71
CA SER A 227 22.76 -2.78 -9.66
C SER A 227 21.36 -2.44 -9.16
N ASN A 228 20.38 -3.24 -9.57
CA ASN A 228 19.03 -3.18 -9.03
C ASN A 228 18.99 -3.61 -7.56
N GLY A 229 17.90 -3.25 -6.88
CA GLY A 229 17.54 -3.88 -5.62
C GLY A 229 17.09 -5.34 -5.82
N PRO A 230 17.19 -6.17 -4.77
CA PRO A 230 17.00 -7.62 -4.86
C PRO A 230 15.55 -8.07 -5.12
N LEU A 231 14.58 -7.16 -5.09
CA LEU A 231 13.18 -7.43 -5.45
C LEU A 231 12.82 -6.95 -6.85
N SER A 232 13.79 -6.36 -7.56
CA SER A 232 13.61 -5.80 -8.89
C SER A 232 14.43 -6.52 -9.94
N HIS A 233 14.11 -6.26 -11.20
CA HIS A 233 14.96 -6.64 -12.33
C HIS A 233 15.97 -5.53 -12.65
N PRO A 234 17.09 -5.86 -13.30
CA PRO A 234 18.05 -4.85 -13.77
C PRO A 234 17.44 -3.93 -14.83
N PHE A 235 17.81 -2.66 -14.82
CA PHE A 235 17.38 -1.71 -15.85
C PHE A 235 17.93 -2.11 -17.23
N PRO A 236 17.13 -2.03 -18.32
CA PRO A 236 17.60 -2.34 -19.66
C PRO A 236 18.85 -1.53 -20.06
N GLY A 237 19.91 -2.21 -20.48
CA GLY A 237 21.17 -1.57 -20.88
C GLY A 237 22.12 -1.21 -19.73
N SER A 238 21.73 -1.47 -18.47
CA SER A 238 22.67 -1.37 -17.34
C SER A 238 23.73 -2.49 -17.39
N SER A 239 24.83 -2.30 -16.67
CA SER A 239 25.88 -3.31 -16.52
C SER A 239 25.39 -4.63 -15.89
N ALA A 240 24.27 -4.58 -15.15
CA ALA A 240 23.61 -5.75 -14.56
C ALA A 240 22.66 -6.47 -15.54
N ALA A 241 22.29 -5.85 -16.66
CA ALA A 241 21.43 -6.45 -17.69
C ALA A 241 22.27 -7.29 -18.66
N VAL A 242 22.39 -8.59 -18.37
CA VAL A 242 23.08 -9.56 -19.25
C VAL A 242 22.09 -10.30 -20.17
N PRO A 243 22.52 -10.78 -21.35
CA PRO A 243 21.64 -11.51 -22.26
C PRO A 243 20.96 -12.72 -21.59
N GLY A 244 19.65 -12.86 -21.79
CA GLY A 244 18.85 -13.96 -21.22
C GLY A 244 18.29 -13.70 -19.82
N VAL A 245 18.62 -12.58 -19.18
CA VAL A 245 18.02 -12.16 -17.90
C VAL A 245 16.84 -11.21 -18.16
N ARG A 246 15.73 -11.39 -17.43
CA ARG A 246 14.58 -10.49 -17.52
C ARG A 246 14.98 -9.09 -17.05
N THR A 247 14.57 -8.07 -17.80
CA THR A 247 14.89 -6.67 -17.50
C THR A 247 13.66 -5.92 -17.00
N TRP A 248 13.92 -4.87 -16.23
CA TRP A 248 12.91 -3.98 -15.70
C TRP A 248 12.14 -3.24 -16.80
N SER A 249 10.85 -3.03 -16.58
CA SER A 249 10.04 -2.03 -17.27
C SER A 249 8.93 -1.52 -16.33
N PRO A 250 8.20 -0.46 -16.68
CA PRO A 250 7.00 -0.08 -15.93
C PRO A 250 5.95 -1.19 -15.79
N PHE A 251 6.00 -2.22 -16.64
CA PHE A 251 5.11 -3.38 -16.61
C PHE A 251 5.78 -4.66 -16.06
N ASN A 252 7.08 -4.63 -15.78
CA ASN A 252 7.85 -5.76 -15.26
C ASN A 252 8.84 -5.27 -14.19
N THR A 253 8.38 -5.20 -12.95
CA THR A 253 9.12 -4.58 -11.84
C THR A 253 9.89 -5.57 -10.97
N GLY A 254 9.81 -6.88 -11.26
CA GLY A 254 10.38 -7.96 -10.44
C GLY A 254 9.30 -8.66 -9.63
N LEU A 255 9.55 -8.86 -8.32
CA LEU A 255 8.69 -9.66 -7.43
C LEU A 255 7.21 -9.25 -7.50
N GLN A 256 6.94 -7.95 -7.66
CA GLN A 256 5.56 -7.44 -7.74
C GLN A 256 4.78 -8.04 -8.93
N LEU A 257 5.39 -8.23 -10.10
CA LEU A 257 4.74 -8.90 -11.23
C LEU A 257 4.74 -10.41 -11.04
N ASP A 258 5.89 -11.00 -10.70
CA ASP A 258 6.05 -12.46 -10.58
C ASP A 258 5.07 -13.05 -9.55
N LEU A 259 4.77 -12.33 -8.46
CA LEU A 259 3.77 -12.72 -7.47
C LEU A 259 2.36 -12.88 -8.05
N VAL A 260 2.01 -12.07 -9.05
CA VAL A 260 0.63 -11.98 -9.55
C VAL A 260 0.42 -12.58 -10.93
N PHE A 261 1.50 -12.76 -11.71
CA PHE A 261 1.42 -13.07 -13.13
C PHE A 261 0.58 -14.33 -13.41
N GLN A 262 0.86 -15.42 -12.71
CA GLN A 262 0.15 -16.69 -12.88
C GLN A 262 -1.36 -16.55 -12.72
N ARG A 263 -1.84 -15.80 -11.73
CA ARG A 263 -3.28 -15.61 -11.50
C ARG A 263 -3.86 -14.55 -12.42
N LEU A 264 -3.08 -13.51 -12.76
CA LEU A 264 -3.49 -12.43 -13.64
C LEU A 264 -3.87 -12.92 -15.05
N VAL A 265 -3.20 -13.96 -15.56
CA VAL A 265 -3.46 -14.51 -16.90
C VAL A 265 -4.56 -15.58 -16.92
N GLN A 266 -5.05 -16.06 -15.76
CA GLN A 266 -6.09 -17.09 -15.70
C GLN A 266 -7.41 -16.65 -16.36
N PRO A 267 -7.93 -15.43 -16.14
CA PRO A 267 -9.11 -14.95 -16.86
C PRO A 267 -8.92 -14.85 -18.38
N LEU A 268 -7.68 -14.86 -18.88
CA LEU A 268 -7.36 -14.87 -20.32
C LEU A 268 -7.35 -16.27 -20.92
N GLY A 269 -7.60 -17.31 -20.12
CA GLY A 269 -7.57 -18.70 -20.56
C GLY A 269 -6.19 -19.35 -20.50
N ILE A 270 -5.30 -18.86 -19.63
CA ILE A 270 -3.94 -19.40 -19.46
C ILE A 270 -3.81 -20.01 -18.05
N PRO A 271 -3.46 -21.30 -17.91
CA PRO A 271 -3.12 -22.25 -18.97
C PRO A 271 -4.34 -23.00 -19.55
N VAL A 272 -5.55 -22.75 -19.04
CA VAL A 272 -6.78 -23.47 -19.41
C VAL A 272 -7.71 -22.56 -20.21
N SER A 273 -8.00 -22.95 -21.45
CA SER A 273 -8.94 -22.25 -22.34
C SER A 273 -10.12 -23.15 -22.71
N PRO A 274 -11.38 -22.69 -22.53
CA PRO A 274 -11.79 -21.37 -22.02
C PRO A 274 -11.52 -21.22 -20.51
N PRO A 275 -11.38 -19.98 -20.00
CA PRO A 275 -11.21 -19.74 -18.57
C PRO A 275 -12.44 -20.21 -17.79
N THR A 276 -12.22 -20.81 -16.61
CA THR A 276 -13.30 -21.40 -15.80
C THR A 276 -13.87 -20.44 -14.76
N ALA A 277 -13.05 -19.53 -14.23
CA ALA A 277 -13.44 -18.55 -13.21
C ALA A 277 -12.46 -17.37 -13.16
N VAL A 278 -12.91 -16.24 -12.63
CA VAL A 278 -11.98 -15.18 -12.16
C VAL A 278 -11.42 -15.63 -10.80
N PRO A 279 -10.10 -15.60 -10.60
CA PRO A 279 -9.50 -15.94 -9.31
C PRO A 279 -10.03 -15.04 -8.19
N ASP A 280 -10.14 -15.61 -6.98
CA ASP A 280 -10.49 -14.89 -5.76
C ASP A 280 -9.40 -13.89 -5.31
N SER A 281 -8.18 -14.11 -5.78
CA SER A 281 -7.04 -13.22 -5.61
C SER A 281 -6.07 -13.28 -6.79
N CYS A 282 -5.33 -12.20 -6.99
CA CYS A 282 -4.20 -12.18 -7.93
C CYS A 282 -2.96 -12.93 -7.41
N THR A 283 -2.92 -13.45 -6.18
CA THR A 283 -1.78 -14.25 -5.66
C THR A 283 -2.22 -15.67 -5.28
N ASP A 284 -1.28 -16.57 -4.98
CA ASP A 284 -1.63 -17.92 -4.52
C ASP A 284 -2.21 -17.90 -3.10
N SER A 285 -3.54 -17.80 -3.00
CA SER A 285 -4.29 -17.77 -1.74
C SER A 285 -4.11 -19.04 -0.90
N SER A 286 -3.69 -20.16 -1.49
CA SER A 286 -3.45 -21.40 -0.74
C SER A 286 -2.15 -21.41 0.04
N VAL A 287 -1.23 -20.48 -0.26
CA VAL A 287 0.03 -20.28 0.49
C VAL A 287 -0.02 -18.97 1.27
N LEU A 288 -0.45 -17.89 0.61
CA LEU A 288 -0.38 -16.54 1.16
C LEU A 288 -1.64 -16.13 1.93
N GLY A 289 -2.74 -16.88 1.82
CA GLY A 289 -4.01 -16.55 2.47
C GLY A 289 -4.44 -15.11 2.15
N SER A 290 -4.70 -14.33 3.21
CA SER A 290 -4.99 -12.90 3.08
C SER A 290 -3.74 -12.01 3.13
N ARG A 291 -2.57 -12.54 3.48
CA ARG A 291 -1.35 -11.77 3.81
C ARG A 291 -0.80 -10.98 2.65
N LEU A 292 -0.88 -11.51 1.43
CA LEU A 292 -0.53 -10.81 0.18
C LEU A 292 -1.65 -10.93 -0.86
N ARG A 293 -2.91 -10.94 -0.41
CA ARG A 293 -4.05 -11.01 -1.33
C ARG A 293 -4.01 -9.80 -2.27
N ASN A 294 -3.90 -10.09 -3.56
CA ASN A 294 -3.77 -9.16 -4.69
C ASN A 294 -2.39 -8.50 -4.87
N GLY A 295 -1.34 -9.05 -4.25
CA GLY A 295 0.05 -8.65 -4.50
C GLY A 295 0.63 -7.76 -3.40
N ILE A 296 1.72 -7.08 -3.76
CA ILE A 296 2.50 -6.19 -2.89
C ILE A 296 2.54 -4.77 -3.44
N GLN A 297 2.83 -3.81 -2.58
CA GLN A 297 3.13 -2.44 -2.97
C GLN A 297 4.60 -2.08 -2.74
N ILE A 298 5.17 -1.33 -3.69
CA ILE A 298 6.60 -0.98 -3.71
C ILE A 298 6.85 0.53 -3.52
N PHE A 299 5.88 1.25 -2.94
CA PHE A 299 6.04 2.67 -2.64
C PHE A 299 5.48 3.04 -1.26
N PRO A 300 6.01 4.10 -0.64
CA PRO A 300 5.82 4.41 0.78
C PRO A 300 4.36 4.63 1.20
N GLY A 301 4.07 4.51 2.49
CA GLY A 301 2.73 4.66 3.07
C GLY A 301 2.24 3.49 3.92
N SER A 302 3.12 2.64 4.44
CA SER A 302 2.74 1.61 5.42
C SER A 302 3.87 1.33 6.41
N VAL A 303 3.48 0.94 7.62
CA VAL A 303 4.38 0.45 8.66
C VAL A 303 3.78 -0.77 9.35
N PRO A 304 4.62 -1.72 9.78
CA PRO A 304 4.18 -2.82 10.64
C PRO A 304 3.88 -2.32 12.05
N LEU A 305 2.91 -2.94 12.72
CA LEU A 305 2.47 -2.61 14.07
C LEU A 305 3.03 -3.62 15.07
N TYR A 306 3.60 -3.14 16.17
CA TYR A 306 4.27 -3.95 17.18
C TYR A 306 3.71 -3.73 18.59
N ARG A 307 3.80 -4.77 19.42
CA ARG A 307 3.64 -4.68 20.87
C ARG A 307 4.70 -5.53 21.56
N ASN A 308 5.46 -4.92 22.48
CA ASN A 308 6.53 -5.60 23.23
C ASN A 308 7.51 -6.36 22.32
N GLY A 309 7.87 -5.79 21.17
CA GLY A 309 8.74 -6.43 20.18
C GLY A 309 8.08 -7.50 19.30
N THR A 310 6.82 -7.86 19.55
CA THR A 310 6.05 -8.80 18.73
C THR A 310 5.26 -8.07 17.66
N LEU A 311 5.37 -8.51 16.40
CA LEU A 311 4.53 -8.05 15.29
C LEU A 311 3.07 -8.45 15.55
N ILE A 312 2.14 -7.49 15.48
CA ILE A 312 0.71 -7.70 15.75
C ILE A 312 -0.21 -7.25 14.59
N GLY A 313 0.35 -6.69 13.53
CA GLY A 313 -0.40 -6.27 12.34
C GLY A 313 0.31 -5.24 11.51
N GLY A 314 -0.45 -4.45 10.76
CA GLY A 314 0.06 -3.36 9.94
C GLY A 314 -1.00 -2.33 9.60
N VAL A 315 -0.53 -1.14 9.26
CA VAL A 315 -1.36 -0.03 8.77
C VAL A 315 -0.89 0.38 7.38
N GLY A 316 -1.82 0.77 6.52
CA GLY A 316 -1.51 1.28 5.18
C GLY A 316 -2.36 2.48 4.82
N ILE A 317 -1.71 3.43 4.15
CA ILE A 317 -2.20 4.76 3.80
C ILE A 317 -1.94 5.00 2.33
N SER A 318 -2.93 5.48 1.59
CA SER A 318 -2.74 5.90 0.21
C SER A 318 -3.72 6.99 -0.18
N GLY A 319 -3.21 8.03 -0.82
CA GLY A 319 -4.05 9.01 -1.51
C GLY A 319 -3.43 10.39 -1.71
N ASP A 320 -2.30 10.70 -1.05
CA ASP A 320 -1.57 11.94 -1.28
C ASP A 320 -0.14 11.64 -1.79
N GLY A 321 0.81 12.56 -1.60
CA GLY A 321 2.22 12.29 -1.88
C GLY A 321 2.81 11.23 -0.93
N VAL A 322 3.81 10.50 -1.41
CA VAL A 322 4.39 9.35 -0.67
C VAL A 322 4.98 9.73 0.70
N ASP A 323 5.46 10.97 0.86
CA ASP A 323 5.95 11.45 2.16
C ASP A 323 4.79 11.83 3.10
N GLN A 324 3.66 12.33 2.56
CA GLN A 324 2.43 12.55 3.33
C GLN A 324 1.84 11.22 3.81
N ASP A 325 1.79 10.22 2.92
CA ASP A 325 1.31 8.87 3.27
C ASP A 325 2.17 8.27 4.40
N ASP A 326 3.51 8.37 4.31
CA ASP A 326 4.43 7.91 5.36
C ASP A 326 4.24 8.63 6.69
N LEU A 327 4.15 9.96 6.65
CA LEU A 327 3.89 10.74 7.85
C LEU A 327 2.60 10.29 8.52
N ILE A 328 1.50 10.27 7.77
CA ILE A 328 0.18 9.92 8.29
C ILE A 328 0.21 8.53 8.92
N CYS A 329 0.91 7.60 8.26
CA CYS A 329 1.08 6.25 8.72
C CYS A 329 1.89 6.18 10.02
N PHE A 330 3.17 6.58 9.98
CA PHE A 330 4.12 6.40 11.07
C PHE A 330 3.84 7.29 12.27
N TYR A 331 3.55 8.57 12.04
CA TYR A 331 3.21 9.49 13.10
C TYR A 331 1.83 9.17 13.70
N GLY A 332 0.87 8.75 12.86
CA GLY A 332 -0.47 8.38 13.30
C GLY A 332 -0.48 7.20 14.27
N VAL A 333 0.39 6.20 14.08
CA VAL A 333 0.43 5.01 14.97
C VAL A 333 1.37 5.15 16.16
N SER A 334 2.22 6.19 16.18
CA SER A 334 2.99 6.58 17.38
C SER A 334 2.13 7.24 18.47
N ARG A 335 0.99 7.81 18.06
CA ARG A 335 0.11 8.59 18.93
C ARG A 335 -0.79 7.68 19.75
N LYS A 336 -0.65 7.79 21.06
CA LYS A 336 -1.48 7.06 22.03
C LYS A 336 -2.82 7.73 22.20
N GLY A 337 -3.88 6.95 22.03
CA GLY A 337 -5.22 7.22 22.57
C GLY A 337 -5.88 8.56 22.23
N LEU A 338 -5.40 9.34 21.26
CA LEU A 338 -6.04 10.61 20.91
C LEU A 338 -7.34 10.36 20.12
N ASP A 339 -8.42 10.18 20.87
CA ASP A 339 -9.81 10.19 20.42
C ASP A 339 -10.64 11.26 21.17
N ALA A 340 -11.90 11.44 20.77
CA ALA A 340 -12.83 12.38 21.39
C ALA A 340 -13.26 12.00 22.82
N ILE A 341 -12.85 10.81 23.32
CA ILE A 341 -13.15 10.34 24.68
C ILE A 341 -11.89 10.27 25.58
N GLY A 342 -10.71 10.65 25.06
CA GLY A 342 -9.49 10.88 25.83
C GLY A 342 -8.75 9.61 26.25
N ARG A 343 -8.72 8.55 25.44
CA ARG A 343 -7.91 7.35 25.75
C ARG A 343 -6.43 7.73 25.92
N THR A 344 -5.71 7.06 26.81
CA THR A 344 -4.27 7.33 27.02
C THR A 344 -3.45 6.07 27.27
N ASP A 345 -4.12 4.92 27.35
CA ASP A 345 -3.63 3.61 27.78
C ASP A 345 -3.55 2.60 26.62
N VAL A 346 -3.54 3.09 25.38
CA VAL A 346 -3.48 2.28 24.16
C VAL A 346 -2.08 2.31 23.56
N GLY A 347 -1.53 1.13 23.28
CA GLY A 347 -0.18 0.95 22.72
C GLY A 347 0.94 1.17 23.74
N ASP A 348 2.18 1.13 23.25
CA ASP A 348 3.38 1.40 24.05
C ASP A 348 3.44 2.89 24.51
N PRO A 349 3.86 3.16 25.76
CA PRO A 349 3.95 4.51 26.32
C PRO A 349 5.08 5.38 25.74
N VAL A 350 5.81 4.94 24.72
CA VAL A 350 6.82 5.74 24.02
C VAL A 350 6.59 5.69 22.52
N LEU A 351 6.43 4.48 21.98
CA LEU A 351 6.40 4.22 20.54
C LEU A 351 4.98 4.04 19.98
N GLY A 352 3.95 4.01 20.84
CA GLY A 352 2.60 3.64 20.41
C GLY A 352 2.60 2.22 19.83
N PHE A 353 2.34 2.08 18.53
CA PHE A 353 2.40 0.80 17.83
C PHE A 353 3.56 0.71 16.83
N ASN A 354 4.47 1.69 16.80
CA ASN A 354 5.64 1.62 15.92
C ASN A 354 6.53 0.43 16.25
N ALA A 355 7.21 -0.10 15.23
CA ALA A 355 8.33 -1.01 15.44
C ALA A 355 9.42 -0.35 16.30
N PRO A 356 10.04 -1.08 17.25
CA PRO A 356 11.20 -0.60 18.00
C PRO A 356 12.32 -0.13 17.05
N PRO A 357 12.94 1.05 17.29
CA PRO A 357 13.96 1.59 16.41
C PRO A 357 15.07 0.61 16.06
N GLU A 358 15.52 -0.21 17.00
CA GLU A 358 16.62 -1.16 16.87
C GLU A 358 16.36 -2.28 15.85
N ILE A 359 15.11 -2.67 15.63
CA ILE A 359 14.77 -3.74 14.67
C ILE A 359 14.36 -3.21 13.30
N ARG A 360 14.31 -1.89 13.07
CA ARG A 360 13.85 -1.33 11.79
C ARG A 360 14.86 -1.60 10.68
N ALA A 361 14.34 -1.78 9.46
CA ALA A 361 15.14 -2.13 8.29
C ALA A 361 16.20 -1.09 7.90
N ASP A 362 16.08 0.17 8.36
CA ASP A 362 17.09 1.22 8.18
C ASP A 362 18.33 1.05 9.09
N ASN A 363 18.34 0.08 9.99
CA ASN A 363 19.55 -0.36 10.70
C ASN A 363 20.30 -1.49 9.98
N ILE A 364 19.70 -2.11 8.97
CA ILE A 364 20.37 -3.18 8.22
C ILE A 364 21.50 -2.55 7.40
N VAL A 365 22.73 -3.06 7.61
CA VAL A 365 23.88 -2.68 6.80
C VAL A 365 23.79 -3.43 5.48
N GLY A 366 23.53 -2.70 4.39
CA GLY A 366 23.45 -3.27 3.05
C GLY A 366 24.84 -3.53 2.44
N PRO A 367 24.88 -4.06 1.20
CA PRO A 367 26.12 -4.48 0.56
C PRO A 367 26.90 -3.30 -0.07
N ILE A 368 26.33 -2.10 -0.06
CA ILE A 368 26.97 -0.87 -0.54
C ILE A 368 27.32 0.00 0.66
N ASP A 369 28.61 0.23 0.85
CA ASP A 369 29.15 1.05 1.92
C ASP A 369 28.43 2.41 2.02
N ASN A 370 28.14 2.81 3.25
CA ASN A 370 27.47 4.09 3.59
C ASN A 370 26.08 4.27 2.97
N THR A 371 25.41 3.19 2.54
CA THR A 371 24.00 3.21 2.17
C THR A 371 23.16 2.41 3.16
N ARG A 372 21.94 2.86 3.40
CA ARG A 372 20.95 2.19 4.25
C ARG A 372 19.60 2.20 3.55
N LEU A 373 18.76 1.21 3.89
CA LEU A 373 17.34 1.30 3.59
C LEU A 373 16.74 2.49 4.34
N ARG A 374 15.63 3.01 3.84
CA ARG A 374 14.85 4.02 4.56
C ARG A 374 13.63 3.34 5.15
N PHE A 375 13.32 3.64 6.41
CA PHE A 375 12.10 3.13 7.05
C PHE A 375 10.89 4.01 6.71
N VAL A 376 10.99 5.32 6.93
CA VAL A 376 9.97 6.32 6.58
C VAL A 376 10.63 7.62 6.16
N ASN A 377 9.90 8.51 5.48
CA ASN A 377 10.34 9.88 5.22
C ASN A 377 9.19 10.85 5.47
N CYS A 378 9.29 11.62 6.55
CA CYS A 378 8.28 12.62 6.90
C CYS A 378 8.61 13.97 6.25
N PRO A 379 7.62 14.70 5.70
CA PRO A 379 7.87 15.96 5.04
C PRO A 379 8.17 17.08 6.06
N GLU A 380 8.91 18.08 5.60
CA GLU A 380 9.17 19.31 6.36
C GLU A 380 7.90 20.17 6.47
N SER A 381 7.71 20.87 7.59
CA SER A 381 6.53 21.70 7.88
C SER A 381 5.20 21.00 7.55
N PRO A 382 5.01 19.74 8.00
CA PRO A 382 4.01 18.88 7.41
C PRO A 382 2.59 19.25 7.79
N PHE A 383 2.37 19.97 8.88
CA PHE A 383 1.03 20.27 9.38
C PHE A 383 0.50 21.61 8.86
N LEU A 384 -0.81 21.66 8.65
CA LEU A 384 -1.55 22.88 8.32
C LEU A 384 -1.46 23.87 9.48
N GLY A 385 -1.22 25.15 9.15
CA GLY A 385 -1.13 26.22 10.14
C GLY A 385 0.04 26.09 11.13
N SER A 386 1.02 25.21 10.86
CA SER A 386 2.18 24.98 11.73
C SER A 386 3.49 25.10 10.96
N SER A 387 4.56 25.45 11.68
CA SER A 387 5.95 25.47 11.22
C SER A 387 6.83 24.44 11.93
N GLU A 388 6.22 23.46 12.60
CA GLU A 388 6.92 22.36 13.24
C GLU A 388 7.71 21.54 12.22
N GLN A 389 8.94 21.16 12.55
CA GLN A 389 9.84 20.37 11.70
C GLN A 389 10.18 19.05 12.38
N GLN A 390 10.72 18.09 11.62
CA GLN A 390 11.26 16.84 12.17
C GLN A 390 10.26 16.12 13.10
N VAL A 391 8.96 16.15 12.76
CA VAL A 391 7.87 15.67 13.63
C VAL A 391 7.92 14.16 13.89
N CYS A 392 8.66 13.43 13.05
CA CYS A 392 8.93 12.00 13.21
C CYS A 392 10.25 11.70 13.93
N GLY A 393 11.00 12.72 14.32
CA GLY A 393 12.27 12.57 15.03
C GLY A 393 12.05 11.96 16.41
N GLY A 394 12.76 10.86 16.69
CA GLY A 394 12.68 10.15 17.97
C GLY A 394 11.49 9.20 18.13
N LEU A 395 10.66 9.02 17.10
CA LEU A 395 9.55 8.07 17.07
C LEU A 395 9.94 6.67 16.62
#